data_AF-A0A7J5ERE3-F1
#
_entry.id   AF-A0A7J5ERE3-F1
#
_cell.length_a   1.000
_cell.length_b   1.000
_cell.length_c   1.000
_cell.angle_alpha   90.00
_cell.angle_beta   90.00
_cell.angle_gamma   90.00
#
_symmetry.space_group_name_H-M   'P 1'
#
loop_
_entity.id
_entity.type
_entity.pdbx_description
1 polymer ?
#
loop_
_entity_poly.entity_id
_entity_poly.type
_entity_poly.pdbx_seq_one_letter_code
_entity_poly.pdbx_strand_id
1 'polypeptide(L)'
;MTSYRPRLRAHWRIVDDRLRDGLLDRTYPLGDVAAALAPLLDGAREWPAIREGVVALGHDPADVDAAFRRLLLLHAVEGAGDAMVAKLERVLRREEAVPTSVLEGARFACQGSGGCCQGYRFGPLSDADVARLDALDLAAAFPHLAPPYVETSDDGRHLRRVGDRCVFLTEERRCGLHAAFGADAKPGFCRLFPIDSFATVEGIRVVDRGTCASFAVSARAGLPLVDDLDRLRPLFQPPVLHHPVAMVDGWAWDYAAFLRFTTAATRIVRRNLGTASESASRQRPIASNVSLAVTR
;
A
#
# COMPACT_ATOMS: atom_id res chain seq x y z
N MET A 1 3.42 33.95 -20.14
CA MET A 1 3.24 32.58 -19.61
C MET A 1 3.93 31.63 -20.57
N THR A 2 4.85 30.80 -20.09
CA THR A 2 5.49 29.76 -20.90
C THR A 2 4.42 28.81 -21.40
N SER A 3 4.38 28.55 -22.70
CA SER A 3 3.38 27.65 -23.25
C SER A 3 3.72 26.19 -22.91
N TYR A 4 2.74 25.44 -22.42
CA TYR A 4 2.93 24.06 -21.98
C TYR A 4 2.62 23.10 -23.13
N ARG A 5 3.58 22.22 -23.44
CA ARG A 5 3.49 21.18 -24.46
C ARG A 5 3.45 19.81 -23.79
N PRO A 6 2.25 19.28 -23.51
CA PRO A 6 2.13 18.05 -22.75
C PRO A 6 2.60 16.84 -23.55
N ARG A 7 3.29 15.93 -22.86
CA ARG A 7 3.73 14.65 -23.41
C ARG A 7 3.34 13.52 -22.47
N LEU A 8 2.75 12.45 -22.98
CA LEU A 8 2.51 11.22 -22.24
C LEU A 8 3.87 10.55 -21.95
N ARG A 9 4.12 10.15 -20.69
CA ARG A 9 5.40 9.54 -20.32
C ARG A 9 5.57 8.17 -20.99
N ALA A 10 6.81 7.79 -21.26
CA ALA A 10 7.14 6.57 -22.02
C ALA A 10 6.64 5.24 -21.42
N HIS A 11 6.45 5.16 -20.09
CA HIS A 11 5.90 3.97 -19.44
C HIS A 11 4.38 3.88 -19.55
N TRP A 12 3.70 4.94 -19.95
CA TRP A 12 2.27 4.93 -20.22
C TRP A 12 2.00 4.58 -21.68
N ARG A 13 1.05 3.68 -21.92
CA ARG A 13 0.67 3.23 -23.26
C ARG A 13 -0.83 3.07 -23.37
N ILE A 14 -1.38 3.21 -24.57
CA ILE A 14 -2.77 2.87 -24.86
C ILE A 14 -2.78 1.44 -25.40
N VAL A 15 -3.58 0.56 -24.80
CA VAL A 15 -3.76 -0.85 -25.18
C VAL A 15 -5.24 -1.18 -25.04
N ASP A 16 -5.90 -1.61 -26.11
CA ASP A 16 -7.31 -2.02 -26.12
C ASP A 16 -8.26 -1.00 -25.43
N ASP A 17 -8.15 0.29 -25.79
CA ASP A 17 -8.91 1.40 -25.18
C ASP A 17 -8.67 1.59 -23.67
N ARG A 18 -7.54 1.11 -23.17
CA ARG A 18 -7.10 1.30 -21.79
C ARG A 18 -5.76 2.00 -21.74
N LEU A 19 -5.60 2.83 -20.72
CA LEU A 19 -4.32 3.43 -20.39
C LEU A 19 -3.57 2.47 -19.47
N ARG A 20 -2.42 1.97 -19.91
CA ARG A 20 -1.57 1.05 -19.15
C ARG A 20 -0.36 1.78 -18.57
N ASP A 21 -0.17 1.67 -17.26
CA ASP A 21 1.02 2.09 -16.53
C ASP A 21 2.03 0.94 -16.49
N GLY A 22 3.14 1.07 -17.21
CA GLY A 22 4.22 0.08 -17.24
C GLY A 22 5.12 0.05 -16.00
N LEU A 23 5.08 1.06 -15.12
CA LEU A 23 5.86 1.06 -13.87
C LEU A 23 5.16 0.25 -12.79
N LEU A 24 3.84 0.39 -12.68
CA LEU A 24 3.05 -0.23 -11.62
C LEU A 24 2.17 -1.39 -12.10
N ASP A 25 2.27 -1.73 -13.39
CA ASP A 25 1.47 -2.72 -14.11
C ASP A 25 -0.04 -2.57 -13.90
N ARG A 26 -0.55 -1.37 -14.17
CA ARG A 26 -1.98 -1.03 -13.98
C ARG A 26 -2.63 -0.70 -15.28
N THR A 27 -3.95 -0.88 -15.32
CA THR A 27 -4.77 -0.43 -16.44
C THR A 27 -5.95 0.40 -15.99
N TYR A 28 -6.23 1.47 -16.71
CA TYR A 28 -7.34 2.37 -16.47
C TYR A 28 -8.22 2.41 -17.71
N PRO A 29 -9.55 2.35 -17.58
CA PRO A 29 -10.41 2.58 -18.72
C PRO A 29 -10.19 4.00 -19.24
N LEU A 30 -9.97 4.14 -20.55
CA LEU A 30 -10.06 5.45 -21.20
C LEU A 30 -11.52 5.65 -21.61
N GLY A 31 -12.13 6.75 -21.19
CA GLY A 31 -13.34 7.21 -21.84
C GLY A 31 -13.01 7.82 -23.20
N ASP A 32 -14.01 7.96 -24.07
CA ASP A 32 -13.85 8.40 -25.46
C ASP A 32 -12.99 9.66 -25.61
N VAL A 33 -13.21 10.66 -24.75
CA VAL A 33 -12.44 11.92 -24.75
C VAL A 33 -10.97 11.69 -24.44
N ALA A 34 -10.66 10.83 -23.46
CA ALA A 34 -9.27 10.53 -23.09
C ALA A 34 -8.57 9.69 -24.17
N ALA A 35 -9.31 8.81 -24.85
CA ALA A 35 -8.81 8.05 -25.99
C ALA A 35 -8.50 8.95 -27.20
N ALA A 36 -9.33 9.97 -27.47
CA ALA A 36 -9.05 10.99 -28.50
C ALA A 36 -7.89 11.91 -28.12
N LEU A 37 -7.75 12.25 -26.84
CA LEU A 37 -6.74 13.17 -26.33
C LEU A 37 -5.34 12.54 -26.26
N ALA A 38 -5.21 11.34 -25.71
CA ALA A 38 -3.92 10.76 -25.34
C ALA A 38 -2.91 10.63 -26.51
N PRO A 39 -3.29 10.26 -27.75
CA PRO A 39 -2.38 10.23 -28.90
C PRO A 39 -1.82 11.61 -29.28
N LEU A 40 -2.48 12.70 -28.88
CA LEU A 40 -2.06 14.07 -29.18
C LEU A 40 -1.06 14.62 -28.15
N LEU A 41 -0.84 13.91 -27.04
CA LEU A 41 0.11 14.27 -25.98
C LEU A 41 1.52 13.79 -26.33
N ASP A 42 2.10 14.34 -27.39
CA ASP A 42 3.43 13.98 -27.92
C ASP A 42 4.52 15.03 -27.60
N GLY A 43 4.12 16.17 -27.04
CA GLY A 43 4.97 17.33 -26.81
C GLY A 43 5.23 18.19 -28.06
N ALA A 44 4.62 17.87 -29.21
CA ALA A 44 4.77 18.65 -30.44
C ALA A 44 3.90 19.91 -30.44
N ARG A 45 2.71 19.84 -29.85
CA ARG A 45 1.73 20.93 -29.80
C ARG A 45 1.53 21.48 -28.40
N GLU A 46 1.10 22.73 -28.34
CA GLU A 46 0.75 23.40 -27.09
C GLU A 46 -0.65 23.00 -26.65
N TRP A 47 -0.89 22.96 -25.34
CA TRP A 47 -2.17 22.54 -24.77
C TRP A 47 -3.40 23.23 -25.39
N PRO A 48 -3.43 24.56 -25.61
CA PRO A 48 -4.58 25.21 -26.25
C PRO A 48 -4.92 24.63 -27.64
N ALA A 49 -3.91 24.36 -28.46
CA ALA A 49 -4.11 23.79 -29.80
C ALA A 49 -4.56 22.33 -29.76
N ILE A 50 -4.05 21.53 -28.81
CA ILE A 50 -4.51 20.15 -28.58
C ILE A 50 -5.98 20.17 -28.16
N ARG A 51 -6.33 21.01 -27.18
CA ARG A 51 -7.69 21.16 -26.67
C ARG A 51 -8.67 21.56 -27.76
N GLU A 52 -8.36 22.58 -28.56
CA GLU A 52 -9.19 23.02 -29.69
C GLU A 52 -9.38 21.90 -30.72
N GLY A 53 -8.33 21.14 -31.01
CA GLY A 53 -8.39 20.00 -31.93
C GLY A 53 -9.36 18.91 -31.44
N VAL A 54 -9.33 18.55 -30.16
CA VAL A 54 -10.25 17.55 -29.60
C VAL A 54 -11.70 18.07 -29.54
N VAL A 55 -11.89 19.35 -29.23
CA VAL A 55 -13.23 19.99 -29.28
C VAL A 55 -13.78 20.00 -30.71
N ALA A 56 -12.94 20.23 -31.71
CA ALA A 56 -13.34 20.18 -33.12
C ALA A 56 -13.76 18.77 -33.58
N LEU A 57 -13.38 17.71 -32.85
CA LEU A 57 -13.88 16.35 -33.06
C LEU A 57 -15.28 16.11 -32.45
N GLY A 58 -15.89 17.14 -31.84
CA GLY A 58 -17.25 17.08 -31.29
C GLY A 58 -17.32 16.78 -29.79
N HIS A 59 -16.20 16.79 -29.08
CA HIS A 59 -16.17 16.60 -27.62
C HIS A 59 -16.46 17.90 -26.87
N ASP A 60 -17.18 17.80 -25.74
CA ASP A 60 -17.47 18.94 -24.88
C ASP A 60 -16.15 19.52 -24.28
N PRO A 61 -15.95 20.86 -24.31
CA PRO A 61 -14.71 21.45 -23.80
C PRO A 61 -14.42 21.18 -22.32
N ALA A 62 -15.45 21.09 -21.47
CA ALA A 62 -15.28 20.80 -20.06
C ALA A 62 -14.86 19.34 -19.83
N ASP A 63 -15.38 18.42 -20.64
CA ASP A 63 -14.96 17.01 -20.62
C ASP A 63 -13.52 16.83 -21.08
N VAL A 64 -13.07 17.58 -22.09
CA VAL A 64 -11.67 17.61 -22.54
C VAL A 64 -10.75 18.08 -21.42
N ASP A 65 -11.11 19.18 -20.76
CA ASP A 65 -10.35 19.70 -19.63
C ASP A 65 -10.34 18.73 -18.44
N ALA A 66 -11.47 18.06 -18.16
CA ALA A 66 -11.57 17.05 -17.11
C ALA A 66 -10.71 15.81 -17.42
N ALA A 67 -10.75 15.30 -18.65
CA ALA A 67 -9.93 14.18 -19.11
C ALA A 67 -8.44 14.49 -18.97
N PHE A 68 -8.01 15.68 -19.37
CA PHE A 68 -6.62 16.09 -19.20
C PHE A 68 -6.20 16.17 -17.73
N ARG A 69 -7.03 16.78 -16.86
CA ARG A 69 -6.78 16.82 -15.42
C ARG A 69 -6.65 15.42 -14.81
N ARG A 70 -7.45 14.45 -15.26
CA ARG A 70 -7.33 13.04 -14.81
C ARG A 70 -5.96 12.46 -15.15
N LEU A 71 -5.45 12.69 -16.35
CA LEU A 71 -4.10 12.25 -16.74
C LEU A 71 -3.00 12.91 -15.89
N LEU A 72 -3.17 14.19 -15.51
CA LEU A 72 -2.25 14.88 -14.59
C LEU A 72 -2.29 14.28 -13.17
N LEU A 73 -3.48 13.97 -12.66
CA LEU A 73 -3.69 13.36 -11.34
C LEU A 73 -3.14 11.92 -11.25
N LEU A 74 -3.04 11.23 -12.37
CA LEU A 74 -2.37 9.93 -12.51
C LEU A 74 -0.86 10.05 -12.76
N HIS A 75 -0.32 11.27 -12.86
CA HIS A 75 1.07 11.51 -13.25
C HIS A 75 1.45 10.93 -14.63
N ALA A 76 0.47 10.74 -15.52
CA ALA A 76 0.67 10.16 -16.84
C ALA A 76 1.36 11.09 -17.84
N VAL A 77 1.30 12.41 -17.60
CA VAL A 77 1.86 13.46 -18.46
C VAL A 77 3.10 14.06 -17.81
N GLU A 78 4.15 14.32 -18.60
CA GLU A 78 5.35 15.03 -18.17
C GLU A 78 5.02 16.41 -17.57
N GLY A 79 5.73 16.82 -16.53
CA GLY A 79 5.42 18.02 -15.75
C GLY A 79 4.45 17.78 -14.59
N ALA A 80 3.70 16.66 -14.59
CA ALA A 80 2.85 16.27 -13.47
C ALA A 80 3.52 15.19 -12.62
N GLY A 81 3.93 15.55 -11.40
CA GLY A 81 4.49 14.58 -10.45
C GLY A 81 5.89 14.06 -10.80
N ASP A 82 6.69 14.79 -11.58
CA ASP A 82 8.02 14.35 -12.05
C ASP A 82 8.91 13.80 -10.93
N ALA A 83 9.01 14.52 -9.80
CA ALA A 83 9.81 14.09 -8.67
C ALA A 83 9.32 12.77 -8.06
N MET A 84 8.00 12.53 -8.08
CA MET A 84 7.40 11.30 -7.56
C MET A 84 7.66 10.13 -8.52
N VAL A 85 7.42 10.33 -9.82
CA VAL A 85 7.68 9.31 -10.84
C VAL A 85 9.17 8.93 -10.86
N ALA A 86 10.07 9.92 -10.84
CA ALA A 86 11.51 9.66 -10.76
C ALA A 86 11.91 8.89 -9.50
N LYS A 87 11.29 9.21 -8.34
CA LYS A 87 11.49 8.44 -7.10
C LYS A 87 10.98 7.01 -7.26
N LEU A 88 9.77 6.83 -7.78
CA LEU A 88 9.16 5.53 -7.99
C LEU A 88 10.06 4.64 -8.87
N GLU A 89 10.58 5.18 -9.96
CA GLU A 89 11.52 4.47 -10.83
C GLU A 89 12.78 4.02 -10.09
N ARG A 90 13.42 4.90 -9.32
CA ARG A 90 14.61 4.54 -8.52
C ARG A 90 14.30 3.48 -7.47
N VAL A 91 13.15 3.56 -6.82
CA VAL A 91 12.69 2.55 -5.84
C VAL A 91 12.47 1.20 -6.53
N LEU A 92 11.80 1.17 -7.69
CA LEU A 92 11.56 -0.05 -8.45
C LEU A 92 12.86 -0.68 -8.97
N ARG A 93 13.85 0.14 -9.37
CA ARG A 93 15.21 -0.31 -9.74
C ARG A 93 16.10 -0.64 -8.54
N ARG A 94 15.62 -0.46 -7.30
CA ARG A 94 16.38 -0.64 -6.05
C ARG A 94 17.60 0.28 -5.92
N GLU A 95 17.58 1.42 -6.60
CA GLU A 95 18.59 2.49 -6.54
C GLU A 95 18.34 3.44 -5.35
N GLU A 96 17.11 3.49 -4.83
CA GLU A 96 16.72 4.28 -3.67
C GLU A 96 16.02 3.41 -2.63
N ALA A 97 16.55 3.39 -1.41
CA ALA A 97 15.91 2.72 -0.29
C ALA A 97 14.75 3.57 0.26
N VAL A 98 13.62 2.93 0.57
CA VAL A 98 12.50 3.57 1.24
C VAL A 98 12.64 3.43 2.77
N PRO A 99 12.40 4.48 3.56
CA PRO A 99 12.59 4.42 5.00
C PRO A 99 11.59 3.49 5.67
N THR A 100 12.03 2.73 6.67
CA THR A 100 11.12 1.96 7.54
C THR A 100 10.57 2.88 8.63
N SER A 101 9.29 2.74 8.95
CA SER A 101 8.65 3.48 10.04
C SER A 101 7.60 2.62 10.73
N VAL A 102 7.36 2.93 12.00
CA VAL A 102 6.33 2.31 12.84
C VAL A 102 5.40 3.41 13.34
N LEU A 103 4.23 3.02 13.83
CA LEU A 103 3.41 3.93 14.62
C LEU A 103 4.14 4.27 15.93
N GLU A 104 4.18 5.54 16.29
CA GLU A 104 4.83 6.00 17.53
C GLU A 104 4.23 5.29 18.75
N GLY A 105 5.10 4.76 19.62
CA GLY A 105 4.69 4.04 20.82
C GLY A 105 4.10 2.64 20.57
N ALA A 106 3.98 2.18 19.33
CA ALA A 106 3.53 0.82 19.04
C ALA A 106 4.48 -0.21 19.64
N ARG A 107 3.92 -1.24 20.26
CA ARG A 107 4.61 -2.30 20.97
C ARG A 107 3.96 -3.65 20.68
N PHE A 108 4.72 -4.72 20.81
CA PHE A 108 4.14 -6.05 20.81
C PHE A 108 4.98 -7.03 21.63
N ALA A 109 4.32 -7.80 22.48
CA ALA A 109 4.86 -9.04 23.04
C ALA A 109 3.79 -10.13 23.07
N CYS A 110 4.15 -11.32 22.59
CA CYS A 110 3.28 -12.49 22.66
C CYS A 110 3.00 -12.86 24.12
N GLN A 111 1.71 -12.94 24.49
CA GLN A 111 1.29 -13.35 25.83
C GLN A 111 1.15 -14.88 25.96
N GLY A 112 1.29 -15.61 24.84
CA GLY A 112 1.13 -17.06 24.78
C GLY A 112 -0.25 -17.52 25.25
N SER A 113 -1.30 -16.82 24.83
CA SER A 113 -2.70 -17.17 25.11
C SER A 113 -3.21 -18.36 24.31
N GLY A 114 -2.47 -18.77 23.27
CA GLY A 114 -2.86 -19.83 22.34
C GLY A 114 -3.97 -19.45 21.37
N GLY A 115 -4.59 -18.26 21.49
CA GLY A 115 -5.71 -17.84 20.64
C GLY A 115 -5.34 -17.72 19.17
N CYS A 116 -4.17 -17.17 18.83
CA CYS A 116 -3.69 -17.09 17.45
C CYS A 116 -3.18 -18.43 16.89
N CYS A 117 -3.14 -19.49 17.70
CA CYS A 117 -2.77 -20.85 17.28
C CYS A 117 -4.00 -21.71 16.95
N GLN A 118 -5.17 -21.08 16.77
CA GLN A 118 -6.47 -21.72 16.51
C GLN A 118 -7.23 -20.94 15.44
N GLY A 119 -8.05 -21.61 14.63
CA GLY A 119 -8.91 -20.96 13.64
C GLY A 119 -8.20 -20.37 12.41
N TYR A 120 -6.90 -20.66 12.22
CA TYR A 120 -6.11 -20.16 11.09
C TYR A 120 -5.49 -21.29 10.28
N ARG A 121 -5.05 -20.97 9.06
CA ARG A 121 -4.05 -21.74 8.33
C ARG A 121 -2.67 -21.23 8.74
N PHE A 122 -1.75 -22.15 9.03
CA PHE A 122 -0.47 -21.84 9.68
C PHE A 122 0.68 -21.88 8.67
N GLY A 123 0.72 -20.87 7.80
CA GLY A 123 1.70 -20.72 6.73
C GLY A 123 1.27 -19.66 5.72
N PRO A 124 1.87 -19.64 4.50
CA PRO A 124 2.83 -20.63 4.00
C PRO A 124 4.18 -20.58 4.73
N LEU A 125 4.85 -21.73 4.80
CA LEU A 125 6.21 -21.91 5.31
C LEU A 125 7.23 -21.66 4.20
N SER A 126 8.25 -20.85 4.50
CA SER A 126 9.42 -20.73 3.64
C SER A 126 10.29 -21.99 3.69
N ASP A 127 11.21 -22.16 2.73
CA ASP A 127 12.21 -23.25 2.79
C ASP A 127 13.04 -23.18 4.07
N ALA A 128 13.38 -21.97 4.52
CA ALA A 128 14.11 -21.76 5.76
C ALA A 128 13.28 -22.15 7.00
N ASP A 129 11.95 -22.04 6.95
CA ASP A 129 11.09 -22.50 8.03
C ASP A 129 11.01 -24.02 8.10
N VAL A 130 10.89 -24.68 6.95
CA VAL A 130 10.88 -26.14 6.87
C VAL A 130 12.22 -26.71 7.33
N ALA A 131 13.33 -26.20 6.80
CA ALA A 131 14.67 -26.62 7.22
C ALA A 131 14.91 -26.41 8.73
N ARG A 132 14.36 -25.32 9.30
CA ARG A 132 14.42 -25.09 10.75
C ARG A 132 13.65 -26.14 11.53
N LEU A 133 12.44 -26.50 11.09
CA LEU A 133 11.62 -27.53 11.76
C LEU A 133 12.27 -28.92 11.63
N ASP A 134 12.83 -29.25 10.48
CA ASP A 134 13.49 -30.54 10.22
C ASP A 134 14.77 -30.73 11.05
N ALA A 135 15.42 -29.63 11.45
CA ALA A 135 16.60 -29.66 12.31
C ALA A 135 16.27 -29.90 13.81
N LEU A 136 14.99 -29.86 14.19
CA LEU A 136 14.55 -30.10 15.57
C LEU A 136 14.19 -31.57 15.77
N ASP A 137 14.50 -32.12 16.94
CA ASP A 137 14.03 -33.45 17.34
C ASP A 137 12.56 -33.41 17.79
N LEU A 138 11.67 -33.15 16.83
CA LEU A 138 10.23 -32.99 17.07
C LEU A 138 9.58 -34.27 17.59
N ALA A 139 10.09 -35.44 17.18
CA ALA A 139 9.56 -36.72 17.63
C ALA A 139 9.87 -36.97 19.12
N ALA A 140 11.08 -36.64 19.58
CA ALA A 140 11.42 -36.73 20.99
C ALA A 140 10.68 -35.70 21.85
N ALA A 141 10.52 -34.46 21.35
CA ALA A 141 9.80 -33.42 22.09
C ALA A 141 8.28 -33.62 22.11
N PHE A 142 7.72 -34.25 21.07
CA PHE A 142 6.28 -34.47 20.93
C PHE A 142 5.96 -35.95 20.61
N PRO A 143 6.26 -36.89 21.52
CA PRO A 143 6.09 -38.33 21.27
C PRO A 143 4.62 -38.74 21.07
N HIS A 144 3.69 -37.88 21.51
CA HIS A 144 2.25 -38.06 21.32
C HIS A 144 1.74 -37.58 19.95
N LEU A 145 2.58 -36.90 19.15
CA LEU A 145 2.23 -36.38 17.83
C LEU A 145 2.88 -37.24 16.74
N ALA A 146 2.04 -37.89 15.92
CA ALA A 146 2.52 -38.59 14.73
C ALA A 146 2.94 -37.60 13.62
N PRO A 147 4.07 -37.83 12.92
CA PRO A 147 4.40 -37.12 11.70
C PRO A 147 3.40 -37.45 10.57
N PRO A 148 3.30 -36.61 9.52
CA PRO A 148 4.07 -35.40 9.28
C PRO A 148 3.58 -34.21 10.12
N TYR A 149 4.47 -33.26 10.43
CA TYR A 149 4.10 -32.00 11.14
C TYR A 149 3.78 -30.85 10.18
N VAL A 150 4.12 -31.01 8.90
CA VAL A 150 3.91 -30.07 7.80
C VAL A 150 3.08 -30.75 6.73
N GLU A 151 2.09 -30.04 6.19
CA GLU A 151 1.24 -30.47 5.08
C GLU A 151 1.55 -29.62 3.85
N THR A 152 1.42 -30.20 2.65
CA THR A 152 1.59 -29.49 1.37
C THR A 152 0.25 -29.40 0.65
N SER A 153 -0.08 -28.23 0.14
CA SER A 153 -1.25 -27.94 -0.68
C SER A 153 -0.88 -27.03 -1.86
N ASP A 154 -1.85 -26.74 -2.74
CA ASP A 154 -1.64 -25.90 -3.93
C ASP A 154 -1.14 -24.48 -3.59
N ASP A 155 -1.44 -23.99 -2.39
CA ASP A 155 -1.02 -22.68 -1.87
C ASP A 155 0.26 -22.73 -1.01
N GLY A 156 0.96 -23.88 -0.98
CA GLY A 156 2.25 -24.05 -0.34
C GLY A 156 2.28 -25.05 0.82
N ARG A 157 3.34 -24.98 1.64
CA ARG A 157 3.51 -25.82 2.84
C ARG A 157 2.98 -25.10 4.07
N HIS A 158 2.26 -25.80 4.93
CA HIS A 158 1.68 -25.26 6.16
C HIS A 158 1.96 -26.18 7.34
N LEU A 159 2.00 -25.65 8.55
CA LEU A 159 1.95 -26.52 9.73
C LEU A 159 0.62 -27.29 9.72
N ARG A 160 0.70 -28.59 9.98
CA ARG A 160 -0.47 -29.45 10.11
C ARG A 160 -1.42 -28.90 11.18
N ARG A 161 -2.71 -29.20 11.00
CA ARG A 161 -3.75 -28.92 12.00
C ARG A 161 -4.26 -30.19 12.67
N VAL A 162 -4.70 -30.05 13.91
CA VAL A 162 -5.49 -31.05 14.63
C VAL A 162 -6.83 -30.40 14.96
N GLY A 163 -7.85 -30.70 14.14
CA GLY A 163 -9.08 -29.91 14.10
C GLY A 163 -8.82 -28.50 13.56
N ASP A 164 -9.19 -27.49 14.34
CA ASP A 164 -8.95 -26.07 14.03
C ASP A 164 -7.66 -25.50 14.65
N ARG A 165 -6.89 -26.34 15.35
CA ARG A 165 -5.70 -25.94 16.13
C ARG A 165 -4.40 -26.28 15.40
N CYS A 166 -3.36 -25.49 15.63
CA CYS A 166 -2.00 -25.84 15.21
C CYS A 166 -1.56 -27.15 15.86
N VAL A 167 -0.88 -28.01 15.10
CA VAL A 167 -0.37 -29.32 15.58
C VAL A 167 0.49 -29.20 16.86
N PHE A 168 1.17 -28.08 17.06
CA PHE A 168 2.03 -27.84 18.23
C PHE A 168 1.35 -27.05 19.37
N LEU A 169 0.04 -26.81 19.33
CA LEU A 169 -0.66 -26.17 20.45
C LEU A 169 -0.93 -27.20 21.55
N THR A 170 -0.40 -26.96 22.75
CA THR A 170 -0.59 -27.86 23.90
C THR A 170 -1.98 -27.71 24.51
N GLU A 171 -2.34 -28.64 25.39
CA GLU A 171 -3.62 -28.61 26.13
C GLU A 171 -3.73 -27.38 27.05
N GLU A 172 -2.61 -26.91 27.59
CA GLU A 172 -2.50 -25.67 28.39
C GLU A 172 -2.59 -24.40 27.53
N ARG A 173 -2.88 -24.53 26.24
CA ARG A 173 -2.97 -23.42 25.26
C ARG A 173 -1.65 -22.66 25.12
N ARG A 174 -0.52 -23.35 25.25
CA ARG A 174 0.82 -22.81 25.02
C ARG A 174 1.39 -23.37 23.72
N CYS A 175 2.30 -22.62 23.10
CA CYS A 175 2.99 -23.10 21.91
C CYS A 175 4.05 -24.12 22.32
N GLY A 176 3.87 -25.39 21.94
CA GLY A 176 4.80 -26.49 22.24
C GLY A 176 6.18 -26.27 21.66
N LEU A 177 6.29 -25.77 20.41
CA LEU A 177 7.58 -25.42 19.81
C LEU A 177 8.35 -24.39 20.66
N HIS A 178 7.64 -23.36 21.15
CA HIS A 178 8.25 -22.36 22.02
C HIS A 178 8.69 -22.99 23.34
N ALA A 179 7.82 -23.80 23.96
CA ALA A 179 8.11 -24.40 25.25
C ALA A 179 9.31 -25.37 25.19
N ALA A 180 9.41 -26.17 24.13
CA ALA A 180 10.46 -27.18 23.99
C ALA A 180 11.78 -26.63 23.43
N PHE A 181 11.72 -25.69 22.49
CA PHE A 181 12.89 -25.26 21.71
C PHE A 181 13.15 -23.75 21.72
N GLY A 182 12.35 -22.97 22.45
CA GLY A 182 12.47 -21.52 22.52
C GLY A 182 11.75 -20.77 21.39
N ALA A 183 11.68 -19.45 21.52
CA ALA A 183 10.91 -18.60 20.61
C ALA A 183 11.44 -18.62 19.16
N ASP A 184 12.76 -18.75 19.00
CA ASP A 184 13.44 -18.69 17.69
C ASP A 184 13.25 -19.94 16.84
N ALA A 185 12.91 -21.08 17.47
CA ALA A 185 12.58 -22.33 16.80
C ALA A 185 11.26 -22.26 16.02
N LYS A 186 10.38 -21.32 16.37
CA LYS A 186 9.12 -21.12 15.67
C LYS A 186 9.35 -20.67 14.21
N PRO A 187 8.46 -21.04 13.27
CA PRO A 187 8.51 -20.50 11.91
C PRO A 187 8.45 -18.96 11.87
N GLY A 188 8.99 -18.37 10.82
CA GLY A 188 9.09 -16.93 10.62
C GLY A 188 7.75 -16.21 10.78
N PHE A 189 6.68 -16.72 10.15
CA PHE A 189 5.34 -16.14 10.27
C PHE A 189 4.81 -16.16 11.73
N CYS A 190 5.17 -17.19 12.51
CA CYS A 190 4.81 -17.31 13.92
C CYS A 190 5.62 -16.37 14.83
N ARG A 191 6.86 -16.05 14.45
CA ARG A 191 7.74 -15.07 15.13
C ARG A 191 7.39 -13.62 14.78
N LEU A 192 6.81 -13.43 13.59
CA LEU A 192 6.37 -12.15 13.06
C LEU A 192 4.96 -11.79 13.56
N PHE A 193 4.07 -12.76 13.72
CA PHE A 193 2.69 -12.51 14.15
C PHE A 193 2.59 -11.66 15.43
N PRO A 194 1.70 -10.63 15.48
CA PRO A 194 0.75 -10.17 14.46
C PRO A 194 1.30 -9.08 13.53
N ILE A 195 2.59 -8.78 13.63
CA ILE A 195 3.25 -7.71 12.91
C ILE A 195 3.23 -7.97 11.41
N ASP A 196 3.05 -6.91 10.64
CA ASP A 196 3.06 -6.92 9.20
C ASP A 196 3.85 -5.72 8.66
N SER A 197 4.26 -5.77 7.40
CA SER A 197 5.00 -4.70 6.74
C SER A 197 4.41 -4.37 5.37
N PHE A 198 4.14 -3.09 5.13
CA PHE A 198 3.59 -2.59 3.88
C PHE A 198 4.53 -1.55 3.27
N ALA A 199 5.09 -1.81 2.08
CA ALA A 199 5.88 -0.81 1.39
C ALA A 199 5.00 0.09 0.54
N THR A 200 5.25 1.39 0.62
CA THR A 200 4.79 2.40 -0.35
C THR A 200 6.00 3.20 -0.84
N VAL A 201 5.79 4.06 -1.84
CA VAL A 201 6.84 4.97 -2.30
C VAL A 201 7.32 5.94 -1.21
N GLU A 202 6.56 6.11 -0.13
CA GLU A 202 6.96 6.93 1.00
C GLU A 202 7.78 6.19 2.06
N GLY A 203 7.67 4.87 2.15
CA GLY A 203 8.27 4.10 3.22
C GLY A 203 7.70 2.70 3.39
N ILE A 204 8.42 1.87 4.14
CA ILE A 204 7.90 0.61 4.68
C ILE A 204 7.23 0.93 6.02
N ARG A 205 5.92 0.69 6.11
CA ARG A 205 5.16 0.80 7.35
C ARG A 205 5.13 -0.56 8.03
N VAL A 206 5.67 -0.65 9.23
CA VAL A 206 5.60 -1.84 10.09
C VAL A 206 4.50 -1.61 11.13
N VAL A 207 3.52 -2.51 11.20
CA VAL A 207 2.29 -2.32 11.98
C VAL A 207 1.90 -3.58 12.73
N ASP A 208 1.30 -3.43 13.91
CA ASP A 208 0.50 -4.49 14.55
C ASP A 208 -0.89 -4.50 13.92
N ARG A 209 -1.31 -5.65 13.39
CA ARG A 209 -2.63 -5.82 12.75
C ARG A 209 -3.80 -5.88 13.73
N GLY A 210 -3.54 -5.90 15.04
CA GLY A 210 -4.59 -5.99 16.05
C GLY A 210 -5.29 -7.35 16.11
N THR A 211 -4.71 -8.37 15.49
CA THR A 211 -5.32 -9.71 15.36
C THR A 211 -4.93 -10.66 16.50
N CYS A 212 -4.08 -10.23 17.44
CA CYS A 212 -3.76 -11.03 18.60
C CYS A 212 -4.97 -11.18 19.53
N ALA A 213 -5.30 -12.41 19.93
CA ALA A 213 -6.42 -12.67 20.87
C ALA A 213 -6.25 -11.95 22.23
N SER A 214 -5.02 -11.58 22.59
CA SER A 214 -4.70 -10.79 23.79
C SER A 214 -4.30 -9.34 23.46
N PHE A 215 -4.82 -8.76 22.37
CA PHE A 215 -4.39 -7.45 21.84
C PHE A 215 -4.32 -6.34 22.90
N ALA A 216 -5.34 -6.24 23.76
CA ALA A 216 -5.41 -5.22 24.80
C ALA A 216 -4.19 -5.20 25.75
N VAL A 217 -3.55 -6.36 25.94
CA VAL A 217 -2.32 -6.50 26.73
C VAL A 217 -1.10 -6.50 25.82
N SER A 218 -1.11 -7.27 24.73
CA SER A 218 0.08 -7.45 23.88
C SER A 218 0.54 -6.16 23.22
N ALA A 219 -0.39 -5.28 22.83
CA ALA A 219 -0.08 -4.00 22.16
C ALA A 219 0.59 -2.96 23.06
N ARG A 220 0.70 -3.25 24.37
CA ARG A 220 1.34 -2.39 25.38
C ARG A 220 2.53 -3.05 26.05
N ALA A 221 2.79 -4.31 25.72
CA ALA A 221 3.85 -5.11 26.30
C ALA A 221 5.04 -5.25 25.32
N GLY A 222 6.22 -5.55 25.87
CA GLY A 222 7.43 -5.70 25.07
C GLY A 222 8.10 -4.40 24.68
N LEU A 223 9.11 -4.54 23.82
CA LEU A 223 9.86 -3.40 23.28
C LEU A 223 8.98 -2.55 22.37
N PRO A 224 9.22 -1.23 22.30
CA PRO A 224 8.75 -0.44 21.18
C PRO A 224 9.12 -1.11 19.87
N LEU A 225 8.20 -1.15 18.90
CA LEU A 225 8.47 -1.78 17.60
C LEU A 225 9.68 -1.14 16.90
N VAL A 226 9.91 0.15 17.11
CA VAL A 226 11.09 0.86 16.59
C VAL A 226 12.40 0.25 17.09
N ASP A 227 12.43 -0.20 18.35
CA ASP A 227 13.62 -0.80 18.98
C ASP A 227 13.77 -2.30 18.62
N ASP A 228 12.69 -2.92 18.15
CA ASP A 228 12.64 -4.35 17.78
C ASP A 228 12.80 -4.58 16.27
N LEU A 229 13.01 -3.53 15.48
CA LEU A 229 13.11 -3.60 14.01
C LEU A 229 14.22 -4.53 13.54
N ASP A 230 15.35 -4.61 14.24
CA ASP A 230 16.47 -5.46 13.83
C ASP A 230 16.13 -6.96 13.91
N ARG A 231 15.30 -7.35 14.88
CA ARG A 231 14.78 -8.72 15.00
C ARG A 231 13.69 -9.01 13.96
N LEU A 232 12.87 -8.02 13.64
CA LEU A 232 11.71 -8.16 12.75
C LEU A 232 12.08 -8.11 11.27
N ARG A 233 13.04 -7.25 10.89
CA ARG A 233 13.43 -7.03 9.48
C ARG A 233 13.77 -8.30 8.71
N PRO A 234 14.57 -9.23 9.24
CA PRO A 234 14.88 -10.47 8.55
C PRO A 234 13.67 -11.41 8.35
N LEU A 235 12.57 -11.17 9.06
CA LEU A 235 11.34 -11.97 8.97
C LEU A 235 10.35 -11.43 7.94
N PHE A 236 10.52 -10.18 7.50
CA PHE A 236 9.66 -9.63 6.47
C PHE A 236 9.96 -10.29 5.13
N GLN A 237 8.90 -10.65 4.41
CA GLN A 237 9.03 -10.97 3.01
C GLN A 237 9.52 -9.73 2.25
N PRO A 238 10.24 -9.90 1.12
CA PRO A 238 10.59 -8.79 0.25
C PRO A 238 9.33 -7.98 -0.04
N PRO A 239 9.29 -6.69 0.33
CA PRO A 239 8.04 -5.98 0.29
C PRO A 239 7.65 -5.72 -1.16
N VAL A 240 6.44 -6.12 -1.54
CA VAL A 240 5.84 -5.69 -2.79
C VAL A 240 5.47 -4.23 -2.62
N LEU A 241 6.00 -3.36 -3.49
CA LEU A 241 5.70 -1.94 -3.45
C LEU A 241 4.22 -1.72 -3.76
N HIS A 242 3.46 -1.31 -2.74
CA HIS A 242 2.06 -0.98 -2.83
C HIS A 242 1.90 0.54 -2.95
N HIS A 243 1.61 1.02 -4.15
CA HIS A 243 1.43 2.45 -4.43
C HIS A 243 0.03 2.72 -4.95
N PRO A 244 -1.05 2.65 -4.16
CA PRO A 244 -2.41 2.49 -4.69
C PRO A 244 -2.89 3.63 -5.60
N VAL A 245 -4.10 3.50 -6.12
CA VAL A 245 -4.86 4.63 -6.65
C VAL A 245 -6.01 4.91 -5.71
N ALA A 246 -6.18 6.18 -5.36
CA ALA A 246 -7.34 6.61 -4.59
C ALA A 246 -8.47 6.96 -5.55
N MET A 247 -9.68 6.45 -5.27
CA MET A 247 -10.88 6.87 -5.98
C MET A 247 -11.52 8.02 -5.21
N VAL A 248 -11.56 9.21 -5.82
CA VAL A 248 -12.18 10.41 -5.25
C VAL A 248 -13.26 10.87 -6.21
N ASP A 249 -14.53 10.81 -5.79
CA ASP A 249 -15.69 11.15 -6.61
C ASP A 249 -15.70 10.42 -7.97
N GLY A 250 -15.33 9.13 -7.95
CA GLY A 250 -15.24 8.29 -9.14
C GLY A 250 -13.98 8.52 -9.99
N TRP A 251 -13.05 9.38 -9.56
CA TRP A 251 -11.83 9.69 -10.29
C TRP A 251 -10.65 8.97 -9.69
N ALA A 252 -9.83 8.37 -10.55
CA ALA A 252 -8.57 7.75 -10.18
C ALA A 252 -7.50 8.82 -9.93
N TRP A 253 -6.93 8.83 -8.72
CA TRP A 253 -5.83 9.69 -8.32
C TRP A 253 -4.62 8.83 -7.97
N ASP A 254 -3.44 9.23 -8.46
CA ASP A 254 -2.21 8.66 -7.92
C ASP A 254 -2.16 8.88 -6.41
N TYR A 255 -1.76 7.84 -5.66
CA TYR A 255 -1.75 7.91 -4.21
C TYR A 255 -0.87 9.03 -3.66
N ALA A 256 0.23 9.38 -4.33
CA ALA A 256 1.04 10.52 -3.91
C ALA A 256 0.30 11.86 -4.05
N ALA A 257 -0.51 12.02 -5.10
CA ALA A 257 -1.35 13.21 -5.26
C ALA A 257 -2.39 13.29 -4.13
N PHE A 258 -3.05 12.17 -3.85
CA PHE A 258 -4.01 12.06 -2.75
C PHE A 258 -3.38 12.33 -1.38
N LEU A 259 -2.20 11.78 -1.11
CA LEU A 259 -1.48 12.00 0.14
C LEU A 259 -1.05 13.46 0.33
N ARG A 260 -0.55 14.11 -0.72
CA ARG A 260 -0.22 15.55 -0.66
C ARG A 260 -1.46 16.37 -0.34
N PHE A 261 -2.59 16.07 -0.97
CA PHE A 261 -3.86 16.73 -0.70
C PHE A 261 -4.30 16.54 0.75
N THR A 262 -4.39 15.29 1.23
CA THR A 262 -4.84 14.98 2.61
C THR A 262 -3.90 15.55 3.66
N THR A 263 -2.59 15.55 3.40
CA THR A 263 -1.58 16.19 4.27
C THR A 263 -1.79 17.69 4.34
N ALA A 264 -2.02 18.36 3.20
CA ALA A 264 -2.30 19.78 3.16
C ALA A 264 -3.61 20.12 3.89
N ALA A 265 -4.69 19.38 3.61
CA ALA A 265 -5.97 19.53 4.29
C ALA A 265 -5.85 19.35 5.82
N THR A 266 -5.12 18.33 6.27
CA THR A 266 -4.88 18.10 7.70
C THR A 266 -4.11 19.25 8.35
N ARG A 267 -3.08 19.78 7.66
CA ARG A 267 -2.33 20.96 8.15
C ARG A 267 -3.22 22.20 8.27
N ILE A 268 -4.15 22.38 7.35
CA ILE A 268 -5.12 23.48 7.39
C ILE A 268 -6.03 23.35 8.62
N VAL A 269 -6.60 22.17 8.86
CA VAL A 269 -7.45 21.90 10.03
C VAL A 269 -6.68 22.09 11.34
N ARG A 270 -5.45 21.57 11.44
CA ARG A 270 -4.60 21.70 12.64
C ARG A 270 -4.25 23.15 12.99
N ARG A 271 -4.34 24.08 12.04
CA ARG A 271 -4.11 25.51 12.27
C ARG A 271 -5.34 26.24 12.85
N ASN A 272 -6.38 25.50 13.27
CA ASN A 272 -7.62 26.05 13.84
C ASN A 272 -8.30 27.10 12.94
N LEU A 273 -8.22 26.94 11.61
CA LEU A 273 -8.90 27.83 10.65
C LEU A 273 -10.39 27.48 10.44
N GLY A 274 -10.92 26.54 11.21
CA GLY A 274 -12.25 25.94 11.04
C GLY A 274 -12.15 24.51 10.50
N THR A 275 -13.27 23.94 10.06
CA THR A 275 -13.28 22.69 9.30
C THR A 275 -12.47 22.83 8.01
N ALA A 276 -12.06 21.72 7.38
CA ALA A 276 -11.36 21.77 6.09
C ALA A 276 -12.19 22.52 5.03
N SER A 277 -13.52 22.36 5.06
CA SER A 277 -14.47 23.05 4.18
C SER A 277 -14.51 24.56 4.45
N GLU A 278 -14.61 24.97 5.72
CA GLU A 278 -14.58 26.39 6.12
C GLU A 278 -13.23 27.05 5.80
N SER A 279 -12.13 26.31 5.93
CA SER A 279 -10.81 26.84 5.66
C SER A 279 -10.51 26.96 4.17
N ALA A 280 -11.01 26.01 3.35
CA ALA A 280 -10.91 26.08 1.89
C ALA A 280 -11.77 27.21 1.31
N SER A 281 -12.98 27.40 1.84
CA SER A 281 -13.89 28.49 1.43
C SER A 281 -13.43 29.89 1.89
N ARG A 282 -12.56 29.98 2.90
CA ARG A 282 -11.94 31.24 3.36
C ARG A 282 -10.75 31.70 2.53
N GLN A 283 -10.25 30.90 1.58
CA GLN A 283 -9.29 31.40 0.60
C GLN A 283 -10.01 32.44 -0.27
N ARG A 284 -9.70 33.72 -0.04
CA ARG A 284 -10.28 34.86 -0.77
C ARG A 284 -10.27 34.56 -2.28
N PRO A 285 -11.36 34.87 -3.01
CA PRO A 285 -11.31 34.82 -4.46
C PRO A 285 -10.19 35.75 -4.93
N ILE A 286 -9.28 35.20 -5.75
CA ILE A 286 -8.44 36.03 -6.62
C ILE A 286 -9.42 36.91 -7.37
N ALA A 287 -9.33 38.23 -7.18
CA ALA A 287 -10.30 39.19 -7.64
C ALA A 287 -10.57 39.03 -9.13
N SER A 288 -11.70 38.43 -9.49
CA SER A 288 -12.32 38.55 -10.80
C SER A 288 -13.64 39.28 -10.60
N ASN A 289 -13.65 40.57 -10.94
CA ASN A 289 -14.85 41.38 -11.06
C ASN A 289 -15.77 40.75 -12.11
N VAL A 290 -16.80 40.02 -11.69
CA VAL A 290 -18.01 39.80 -12.50
C VAL A 290 -19.21 39.91 -11.59
N SER A 291 -19.93 41.02 -11.73
CA SER A 291 -21.23 41.26 -11.11
C SER A 291 -22.29 40.46 -11.86
N LEU A 292 -23.04 39.61 -11.16
CA LEU A 292 -24.29 39.04 -11.67
C LEU A 292 -25.41 39.44 -10.72
N ALA A 293 -26.25 40.35 -11.22
CA ALA A 293 -27.50 40.74 -10.60
C ALA A 293 -28.48 39.57 -10.66
N VAL A 294 -29.13 39.28 -9.53
CA VAL A 294 -30.29 38.39 -9.47
C VAL A 294 -31.52 39.28 -9.27
N THR A 295 -32.32 39.42 -10.32
CA THR A 295 -33.71 39.86 -10.19
C THR A 295 -34.57 38.68 -9.71
N ARG A 296 -35.53 39.01 -8.84
CA ARG A 296 -36.41 38.11 -8.07
C ARG A 296 -37.23 37.16 -8.93
#